data_AF-A0A538EI59-F1
#
_entry.id   AF-A0A538EI59-F1
#
_cell.length_a   1.000
_cell.length_b   1.000
_cell.length_c   1.000
_cell.angle_alpha   90.00
_cell.angle_beta   90.00
_cell.angle_gamma   90.00
#
_symmetry.space_group_name_H-M   'P 1'
#
loop_
_entity.id
_entity.type
_entity.pdbx_description
1 polymer ?
#
loop_
_entity_poly.entity_id
_entity_poly.type
_entity_poly.pdbx_seq_one_letter_code
_entity_poly.pdbx_strand_id
1 'polypeptide(L)' 'MPTVEEVTEALTNVIDPELGLDFVELGLVYDIEVEGGDVAITFTLTSPGCPIGPQVSDQMREFVGEVEGVESVEPR' A
#
# COMPACT_ATOMS: atom_id res chain seq x y z
N MET A 1 11.86 -5.19 12.55
CA MET A 1 11.92 -4.95 11.10
C MET A 1 10.73 -5.69 10.53
N PRO A 2 9.75 -4.96 10.00
CA PRO A 2 8.58 -5.56 9.39
C PRO A 2 8.99 -6.50 8.26
N THR A 3 8.22 -7.54 8.04
CA THR A 3 8.40 -8.44 6.90
C THR A 3 7.53 -7.98 5.74
N VAL A 4 7.92 -8.36 4.51
CA VAL A 4 7.11 -8.13 3.31
C VAL A 4 5.72 -8.77 3.46
N GLU A 5 5.61 -9.91 4.16
CA GLU A 5 4.34 -10.59 4.41
C GLU A 5 3.41 -9.76 5.32
N GLU A 6 3.93 -9.19 6.41
CA GLU A 6 3.18 -8.30 7.29
C GLU A 6 2.71 -7.03 6.57
N VAL A 7 3.57 -6.44 5.73
CA VAL A 7 3.19 -5.28 4.90
C VAL A 7 2.12 -5.66 3.88
N THR A 8 2.24 -6.83 3.25
CA THR A 8 1.26 -7.33 2.28
C THR A 8 -0.09 -7.56 2.95
N GLU A 9 -0.11 -8.13 4.15
CA GLU A 9 -1.34 -8.31 4.94
C GLU A 9 -1.98 -6.96 5.27
N ALA A 10 -1.20 -5.96 5.70
CA ALA A 10 -1.72 -4.62 5.95
C ALA A 10 -2.34 -3.98 4.70
N LEU A 11 -1.71 -4.18 3.54
CA LEU A 11 -2.19 -3.66 2.24
C LEU A 11 -3.54 -4.25 1.80
N THR A 12 -3.98 -5.39 2.34
CA THR A 12 -5.35 -5.91 2.07
C THR A 12 -6.45 -5.00 2.64
N ASN A 13 -6.12 -4.07 3.53
CA ASN A 13 -7.06 -3.05 4.02
C ASN A 13 -7.15 -1.82 3.10
N VAL A 14 -6.27 -1.70 2.09
CA VAL A 14 -6.30 -0.60 1.12
C VAL A 14 -7.31 -0.95 0.04
N ILE A 15 -8.47 -0.29 0.09
CA ILE A 15 -9.61 -0.59 -0.79
C ILE A 15 -9.72 0.43 -1.92
N ASP A 16 -9.99 -0.06 -3.13
CA ASP A 16 -10.45 0.75 -4.25
C ASP A 16 -11.92 1.16 -3.99
N PRO A 17 -12.24 2.45 -3.77
CA PRO A 17 -13.59 2.88 -3.44
C PRO A 17 -14.58 2.77 -4.60
N GLU A 18 -14.10 2.60 -5.85
CA GLU A 18 -14.95 2.41 -7.02
C GLU A 18 -15.36 0.94 -7.18
N LEU A 19 -14.44 0.01 -6.91
CA LEU A 19 -14.65 -1.43 -7.08
C LEU A 19 -15.04 -2.16 -5.78
N GLY A 20 -14.69 -1.60 -4.62
CA GLY A 20 -14.90 -2.22 -3.31
C GLY A 20 -14.01 -3.44 -3.05
N LEU A 21 -12.87 -3.53 -3.74
CA LEU A 21 -11.90 -4.63 -3.65
C LEU A 21 -10.55 -4.08 -3.20
N ASP A 22 -9.73 -4.91 -2.55
CA ASP A 22 -8.42 -4.49 -2.10
C ASP A 22 -7.36 -4.51 -3.21
N PHE A 23 -6.34 -3.68 -3.04
CA PHE A 23 -5.28 -3.48 -4.04
C PHE A 23 -4.40 -4.72 -4.26
N VAL A 24 -4.31 -5.62 -3.27
CA VAL A 24 -3.54 -6.86 -3.37
C VAL A 24 -4.31 -7.88 -4.22
N GLU A 25 -5.61 -8.07 -3.94
CA GLU A 25 -6.50 -8.93 -4.73
C GLU A 25 -6.63 -8.47 -6.18
N LEU A 26 -6.68 -7.15 -6.41
CA LEU A 26 -6.72 -6.57 -7.75
C LEU A 26 -5.39 -6.69 -8.51
N GLY A 27 -4.30 -7.10 -7.85
CA GLY A 27 -2.97 -7.19 -8.45
C GLY A 27 -2.39 -5.83 -8.86
N LEU A 28 -2.77 -4.77 -8.14
CA LEU A 28 -2.33 -3.39 -8.39
C LEU A 28 -1.08 -3.01 -7.62
N VAL A 29 -0.66 -3.85 -6.65
CA VAL A 29 0.63 -3.76 -5.98
C VAL A 29 1.65 -4.58 -6.78
N TYR A 30 2.73 -3.93 -7.22
CA TYR A 30 3.76 -4.54 -8.07
C TYR A 30 4.99 -4.96 -7.30
N ASP A 31 5.39 -4.18 -6.30
CA ASP A 31 6.59 -4.46 -5.53
C ASP A 31 6.50 -3.84 -4.13
N ILE A 32 7.12 -4.51 -3.16
CA ILE A 32 7.22 -4.05 -1.77
C ILE A 32 8.67 -4.23 -1.34
N GLU A 33 9.32 -3.11 -1.04
CA GLU A 33 10.69 -3.09 -0.56
C GLU A 33 10.68 -2.67 0.91
N VAL A 34 11.37 -3.44 1.74
CA VAL A 34 11.51 -3.17 3.17
C VAL A 34 12.98 -3.05 3.52
N GLU A 35 13.39 -1.86 3.93
CA GLU A 35 14.76 -1.53 4.34
C GLU A 35 14.76 -1.02 5.79
N GLY A 36 14.90 -1.93 6.76
CA GLY A 36 14.79 -1.54 8.17
C GLY A 36 13.34 -1.16 8.52
N GLY A 37 13.10 0.10 8.89
CA GLY A 37 11.74 0.61 9.13
C GLY A 37 11.12 1.30 7.91
N ASP A 38 11.87 1.49 6.83
CA ASP A 38 11.39 2.17 5.62
C ASP A 38 10.72 1.17 4.68
N VAL A 39 9.49 1.49 4.25
CA VAL A 39 8.69 0.65 3.36
C VAL A 39 8.36 1.42 2.09
N ALA A 40 8.82 0.96 0.93
CA ALA A 40 8.44 1.48 -0.37
C ALA A 40 7.45 0.54 -1.07
N ILE A 41 6.37 1.11 -1.60
CA ILE A 41 5.25 0.35 -2.18
C ILE A 41 5.07 0.83 -3.61
N THR A 42 5.42 -0.01 -4.57
CA THR A 42 5.22 0.28 -5.98
C THR A 42 3.84 -0.22 -6.38
N PHE A 43 2.97 0.69 -6.84
CA PHE A 43 1.60 0.35 -7.21
C PHE A 43 1.14 1.09 -8.47
N THR A 44 -0.01 0.70 -9.00
CA THR A 44 -0.66 1.41 -10.11
C THR A 44 -2.12 1.67 -9.82
N LEU A 45 -2.70 2.57 -10.59
CA LEU A 45 -4.14 2.78 -10.63
C LEU A 45 -4.69 2.18 -11.93
N THR A 46 -5.95 1.79 -11.91
CA THR A 46 -6.65 1.27 -13.10
C THR A 46 -6.72 2.29 -14.23
N SER A 47 -6.64 3.59 -13.91
CA SER A 47 -6.66 4.70 -14.87
C SER A 47 -5.63 5.80 -14.54
N PRO A 48 -4.91 6.34 -15.54
CA PRO A 48 -3.99 7.45 -15.34
C PRO A 48 -4.74 8.71 -14.89
N GLY A 49 -4.25 9.36 -13.84
CA GLY A 49 -4.88 10.58 -13.29
C GLY A 49 -6.16 10.31 -12.50
N CYS A 50 -6.40 9.06 -12.05
CA CYS A 50 -7.56 8.74 -11.23
C CYS A 50 -7.57 9.59 -9.94
N PRO A 51 -8.68 10.28 -9.62
CA PRO A 51 -8.74 11.23 -8.51
C PRO A 51 -8.53 10.57 -7.14
N ILE A 52 -8.65 9.24 -7.06
CA ILE A 52 -8.47 8.47 -5.82
C ILE A 52 -7.00 8.24 -5.47
N GLY A 53 -6.06 8.51 -6.38
CA GLY A 53 -4.63 8.22 -6.17
C GLY A 53 -4.07 8.74 -4.84
N PRO A 54 -4.32 10.02 -4.48
CA PRO A 54 -3.93 10.55 -3.17
C PRO A 54 -4.58 9.79 -2.00
N GLN A 55 -5.89 9.50 -2.09
CA GLN A 55 -6.62 8.76 -1.05
C GLN A 55 -6.09 7.33 -0.86
N VAL A 56 -5.75 6.64 -1.95
CA VAL A 56 -5.13 5.30 -1.91
C VAL A 56 -3.76 5.38 -1.26
N SER A 57 -2.96 6.39 -1.65
CA SER A 57 -1.64 6.60 -1.07
C SER A 57 -1.71 6.92 0.43
N ASP A 58 -2.72 7.66 0.87
CA ASP A 58 -2.95 7.95 2.29
C ASP A 58 -3.37 6.69 3.06
N GLN A 59 -4.27 5.87 2.50
CA GLN A 59 -4.62 4.57 3.08
C GLN A 59 -3.41 3.65 3.22
N MET A 60 -2.53 3.58 2.22
CA MET A 60 -1.30 2.80 2.31
C MET A 60 -0.42 3.27 3.46
N ARG A 61 -0.26 4.58 3.64
CA ARG A 61 0.51 5.14 4.76
C ARG A 61 -0.15 4.87 6.11
N GLU A 62 -1.47 4.92 6.17
CA GLU A 62 -2.23 4.64 7.38
C GLU A 62 -2.05 3.17 7.81
N PHE A 63 -2.49 2.21 6.99
CA PHE A 63 -2.52 0.80 7.40
C PHE A 63 -1.12 0.18 7.51
N VAL A 64 -0.21 0.51 6.59
CA VAL A 64 1.17 -0.01 6.68
C VAL A 64 1.93 0.66 7.82
N GLY A 65 1.64 1.94 8.11
CA GLY A 65 2.25 2.66 9.23
C GLY A 65 1.88 2.08 10.61
N GLU A 66 0.80 1.29 10.71
CA GLU A 66 0.41 0.59 11.94
C GLU A 66 1.18 -0.71 12.18
N VAL A 67 1.92 -1.21 11.19
CA VAL A 67 2.71 -2.44 11.31
C VAL A 67 3.91 -2.22 12.23
N GLU A 68 4.14 -3.16 13.15
CA GLU A 68 5.22 -3.03 14.14
C GLU A 68 6.60 -2.88 13.49
N GLY A 69 7.28 -1.78 13.82
CA GLY A 69 8.62 -1.49 13.33
C GLY A 69 8.68 -0.76 11.99
N VAL A 70 7.54 -0.35 11.42
CA VAL A 70 7.50 0.63 10.33
C VAL A 70 7.80 2.03 10.88
N GLU A 71 8.68 2.75 10.19
CA GLU A 71 9.10 4.13 10.50
C GLU A 71 8.67 5.11 9.40
N SER A 72 8.65 4.66 8.14
CA SER A 72 8.25 5.47 6.98
C SER A 72 7.56 4.60 5.92
N VAL A 73 6.60 5.20 5.19
CA VAL A 73 5.88 4.56 4.09
C VAL A 73 5.88 5.46 2.86
N GLU A 74 6.42 4.94 1.76
CA GLU A 74 6.54 5.62 0.47
C GLU A 74 5.77 4.87 -0.65
N PRO A 75 4.48 5.19 -0.85
CA PRO A 75 3.71 4.78 -2.03
C PRO A 75 4.20 5.51 -3.28
N ARG A 76 4.48 4.78 -4.36
CA ARG A 76 4.99 5.33 -5.63
C ARG A 76 4.49 4.59 -6.87
#